data_AF-A0A520UFK7-F1
#
_entry.id   AF-A0A520UFK7-F1
#
_cell.length_a   1.000
_cell.length_b   1.000
_cell.length_c   1.000
_cell.angle_alpha   90.00
_cell.angle_beta   90.00
_cell.angle_gamma   90.00
#
_symmetry.space_group_name_H-M   'P 1'
#
loop_
_entity.id
_entity.type
_entity.pdbx_description
1 polymer ?
#
loop_
_entity_poly.entity_id
_entity_poly.type
_entity_poly.pdbx_seq_one_letter_code
_entity_poly.pdbx_strand_id
1 'polypeptide(L)'
;MAKKTETSVEEKLRALFDLQLIDSRIDQIRSIRGELPLEVEDLENEITELTKRLEGYQEEIKESKEGIKFEENSIATAKESHKKYAGDLKKVRNNREYNAIVKEQEFQELEIKLSEKKINEYKTKLEEKDTVIKELKEKITL
;
A
#
# COMPACT_ATOMS: atom_id res chain seq x y z
N MET A 1 -30.41 -22.39 -73.32
CA MET A 1 -30.89 -23.02 -72.07
C MET A 1 -29.69 -23.15 -71.14
N ALA A 2 -29.63 -22.37 -70.06
CA ALA A 2 -28.53 -22.46 -69.11
C ALA A 2 -28.64 -23.78 -68.36
N LYS A 3 -27.72 -24.70 -68.64
CA LYS A 3 -27.60 -25.98 -67.91
C LYS A 3 -27.19 -25.62 -66.49
N LYS A 4 -28.16 -25.56 -65.56
CA LYS A 4 -27.87 -25.51 -64.13
C LYS A 4 -27.02 -26.74 -63.83
N THR A 5 -25.73 -26.52 -63.59
CA THR A 5 -24.88 -27.51 -62.95
C THR A 5 -25.44 -27.70 -61.56
N GLU A 6 -26.28 -28.73 -61.39
CA GLU A 6 -26.75 -29.12 -60.07
C GLU A 6 -25.52 -29.51 -59.27
N THR A 7 -25.23 -28.74 -58.22
CA THR A 7 -24.18 -29.07 -57.26
C THR A 7 -24.40 -30.48 -56.74
N SER A 8 -23.31 -31.26 -56.73
CA SER A 8 -23.33 -32.65 -56.28
C SER A 8 -23.84 -32.72 -54.83
N VAL A 9 -24.48 -33.82 -54.47
CA VAL A 9 -24.90 -34.08 -53.09
C VAL A 9 -23.71 -33.96 -52.13
N GLU A 10 -22.53 -34.40 -52.55
CA GLU A 10 -21.27 -34.27 -51.79
C GLU A 10 -20.88 -32.80 -51.55
N GLU A 11 -20.98 -31.94 -52.58
CA GLU A 11 -20.65 -30.51 -52.48
C GLU A 11 -21.64 -29.77 -51.57
N LYS A 12 -22.93 -30.15 -51.63
CA LYS A 12 -23.96 -29.61 -50.73
C LYS A 12 -23.73 -30.04 -49.28
N LEU A 13 -23.32 -31.28 -49.04
CA LEU A 13 -23.00 -31.78 -47.70
C LEU A 13 -21.74 -31.12 -47.12
N ARG A 14 -20.71 -30.90 -47.94
CA ARG A 14 -19.51 -30.14 -47.53
C ARG A 14 -19.86 -28.69 -47.16
N ALA A 15 -20.62 -28.00 -48.01
CA ALA A 15 -21.06 -26.64 -47.72
C ALA A 15 -21.92 -26.55 -46.46
N LEU A 16 -22.78 -27.55 -46.21
CA LEU A 16 -23.58 -27.62 -44.99
C LEU A 16 -22.71 -27.84 -43.75
N PHE A 17 -21.70 -28.71 -43.84
CA PHE A 17 -20.76 -28.95 -42.76
C PHE A 17 -19.92 -27.70 -42.43
N ASP A 18 -19.44 -26.99 -43.45
CA ASP A 18 -18.72 -25.73 -43.28
C ASP A 18 -19.60 -24.67 -42.60
N LEU A 19 -20.89 -24.60 -42.98
CA LEU A 19 -21.85 -23.71 -42.34
C LEU A 19 -22.06 -24.07 -40.86
N GLN A 20 -22.23 -25.35 -40.53
CA GLN A 20 -22.36 -25.80 -39.14
C GLN A 20 -21.13 -25.47 -38.30
N LEU A 21 -19.93 -25.54 -38.89
CA LEU A 21 -18.70 -25.15 -38.21
C LEU A 21 -18.67 -23.65 -37.90
N ILE A 22 -19.14 -22.81 -38.84
CA ILE A 22 -19.27 -21.37 -38.65
C ILE A 22 -20.31 -21.06 -37.56
N ASP A 23 -21.48 -21.70 -37.60
CA ASP A 23 -22.53 -21.52 -36.59
C ASP A 23 -22.02 -21.90 -35.19
N SER A 24 -21.31 -23.02 -35.07
CA SER A 24 -20.69 -23.45 -33.80
C SER A 24 -19.69 -22.42 -33.28
N ARG A 25 -18.90 -21.78 -34.16
CA ARG A 25 -17.97 -20.70 -33.77
C ARG A 25 -18.72 -19.43 -33.37
N ILE A 26 -19.82 -19.09 -34.05
CA ILE A 26 -20.66 -17.94 -33.70
C ILE A 26 -21.26 -18.12 -32.31
N ASP A 27 -21.72 -19.33 -31.98
CA ASP A 27 -22.27 -19.64 -30.67
C ASP A 27 -21.21 -19.53 -29.56
N GLN A 28 -19.98 -19.99 -29.81
CA GLN A 28 -18.85 -19.77 -28.89
C GLN A 28 -18.57 -18.28 -28.66
N ILE A 29 -18.52 -17.47 -29.72
CA ILE A 29 -18.33 -16.01 -29.61
C ILE A 29 -19.45 -15.37 -28.79
N ARG A 30 -20.70 -15.83 -28.96
CA ARG A 30 -21.84 -15.31 -28.20
C ARG A 30 -21.77 -15.69 -26.72
N SER A 31 -21.32 -16.89 -26.37
CA SER A 31 -21.11 -17.32 -24.97
C SER A 31 -20.04 -16.46 -24.32
N ILE A 32 -18.87 -16.35 -24.95
CA ILE A 32 -17.75 -15.54 -24.43
C ILE A 32 -18.18 -14.07 -24.27
N ARG A 33 -18.95 -13.52 -25.23
CA ARG A 33 -19.46 -12.15 -25.12
C ARG A 33 -20.43 -11.95 -23.94
N GLY A 34 -21.10 -13.01 -23.47
CA GLY A 34 -21.95 -12.95 -22.28
C GLY A 34 -21.15 -13.08 -20.98
N GLU A 35 -20.09 -13.89 -20.98
CA GLU A 35 -19.22 -14.14 -19.81
C GLU A 35 -18.20 -13.01 -19.58
N LEU A 36 -17.62 -12.47 -20.65
CA LEU A 36 -16.58 -11.44 -20.60
C LEU A 36 -16.99 -10.17 -19.82
N PRO A 37 -18.23 -9.64 -19.93
CA PRO A 37 -18.66 -8.51 -19.11
C PRO A 37 -18.64 -8.80 -17.61
N LEU A 38 -18.98 -10.02 -17.20
CA LEU A 38 -18.95 -10.42 -15.79
C LEU A 38 -17.51 -10.53 -15.29
N GLU A 39 -16.62 -11.11 -16.09
CA GLU A 39 -15.20 -11.20 -15.77
C GLU A 39 -14.54 -9.82 -15.68
N VAL A 40 -14.93 -8.88 -16.56
CA VAL A 40 -14.48 -7.48 -16.48
C VAL A 40 -15.00 -6.80 -15.21
N GLU A 41 -16.26 -6.99 -14.84
CA GLU A 41 -16.84 -6.42 -13.61
C GLU A 41 -16.16 -6.98 -12.36
N ASP A 42 -15.87 -8.28 -12.32
CA ASP A 42 -15.15 -8.93 -11.22
C ASP A 42 -13.73 -8.35 -11.08
N LEU A 43 -13.01 -8.18 -12.19
CA LEU A 43 -11.68 -7.56 -12.21
C LEU A 43 -11.73 -6.08 -11.77
N GLU A 44 -12.70 -5.31 -12.23
CA GLU A 44 -12.89 -3.92 -11.79
C GLU A 44 -13.13 -3.83 -10.28
N ASN A 45 -13.96 -4.73 -9.74
CA ASN A 45 -14.22 -4.81 -8.30
C ASN A 45 -12.94 -5.15 -7.52
N GLU A 46 -12.16 -6.14 -7.97
CA GLU A 46 -10.88 -6.50 -7.35
C GLU A 46 -9.89 -5.33 -7.35
N ILE A 47 -9.76 -4.62 -8.48
CA ILE A 47 -8.92 -3.42 -8.59
C ILE A 47 -9.38 -2.35 -7.59
N THR A 48 -10.70 -2.13 -7.46
CA THR A 48 -11.21 -1.11 -6.53
C THR A 48 -10.92 -1.48 -5.06
N GLU A 49 -11.02 -2.75 -4.70
CA GLU A 49 -10.69 -3.23 -3.35
C GLU A 49 -9.20 -3.06 -3.06
N LEU A 50 -8.33 -3.48 -3.98
CA LEU A 50 -6.89 -3.32 -3.86
C LEU A 50 -6.49 -1.85 -3.76
N THR A 51 -7.14 -0.97 -4.53
CA THR A 51 -6.89 0.47 -4.51
C THR A 51 -7.28 1.08 -3.15
N LYS A 52 -8.44 0.74 -2.60
CA LYS A 52 -8.85 1.19 -1.25
C LYS A 52 -7.86 0.73 -0.17
N ARG A 53 -7.39 -0.52 -0.27
CA ARG A 53 -6.39 -1.05 0.67
C ARG A 53 -5.07 -0.29 0.56
N LEU A 54 -4.65 0.05 -0.65
CA LEU A 54 -3.46 0.85 -0.92
C LEU A 54 -3.58 2.26 -0.33
N GLU A 55 -4.73 2.92 -0.50
CA GLU A 55 -5.01 4.23 0.11
C GLU A 55 -4.90 4.18 1.64
N GLY A 56 -5.47 3.15 2.27
CA GLY A 56 -5.34 2.96 3.73
C GLY A 56 -3.89 2.83 4.19
N TYR A 57 -3.08 2.03 3.50
CA TYR A 57 -1.65 1.94 3.84
C TYR A 57 -0.89 3.26 3.62
N GLN A 58 -1.26 4.05 2.61
CA GLN A 58 -0.65 5.37 2.41
C GLN A 58 -0.99 6.36 3.54
N GLU A 59 -2.21 6.30 4.06
CA GLU A 59 -2.62 7.11 5.21
C GLU A 59 -1.84 6.71 6.47
N GLU A 60 -1.74 5.41 6.76
CA GLU A 60 -0.94 4.93 7.90
C GLU A 60 0.55 5.32 7.82
N ILE A 61 1.12 5.35 6.61
CA ILE A 61 2.48 5.84 6.36
C ILE A 61 2.60 7.32 6.69
N LYS A 62 1.60 8.12 6.30
CA LYS A 62 1.55 9.54 6.58
C LYS A 62 1.48 9.79 8.08
N GLU A 63 0.61 9.08 8.80
CA GLU A 63 0.51 9.13 10.25
C GLU A 63 1.84 8.75 10.93
N SER A 64 2.50 7.69 10.47
CA SER A 64 3.80 7.26 11.00
C SER A 64 4.88 8.34 10.80
N LYS A 65 4.89 9.03 9.65
CA LYS A 65 5.80 10.15 9.38
C LYS A 65 5.51 11.37 10.26
N GLU A 66 4.23 11.66 10.54
CA GLU A 66 3.84 12.71 11.47
C GLU A 66 4.26 12.36 12.91
N GLY A 67 4.10 11.10 13.33
CA GLY A 67 4.59 10.58 14.60
C GLY A 67 6.10 10.73 14.76
N ILE A 68 6.89 10.45 13.72
CA ILE A 68 8.35 10.69 13.72
C ILE A 68 8.67 12.16 13.98
N LYS A 69 8.02 13.08 13.23
CA LYS A 69 8.26 14.53 13.40
C LYS A 69 7.90 14.99 14.81
N PHE A 70 6.83 14.46 15.39
CA PHE A 70 6.44 14.77 16.76
C PHE A 70 7.53 14.34 17.75
N GLU A 71 8.03 13.11 17.65
CA GLU A 71 9.08 12.60 18.53
C GLU A 71 10.41 13.35 18.33
N GLU A 72 10.74 13.77 17.10
CA GLU A 72 11.92 14.63 16.82
C GLU A 72 11.83 15.99 17.53
N ASN A 73 10.65 16.62 17.54
CA ASN A 73 10.41 17.87 18.26
C ASN A 73 10.49 17.67 19.78
N SER A 74 9.98 16.55 20.30
CA SER A 74 10.10 16.18 21.72
C SER A 74 11.57 16.04 22.12
N ILE A 75 12.39 15.38 21.30
CA ILE A 75 13.85 15.28 21.52
C ILE A 75 14.50 16.67 21.54
N ALA A 76 14.15 17.55 20.60
CA ALA A 76 14.71 18.90 20.55
C ALA A 76 14.39 19.69 21.83
N THR A 77 13.15 19.60 22.30
CA THR A 77 12.68 20.25 23.53
C THR A 77 13.39 19.71 24.77
N ALA A 78 13.49 18.37 24.90
CA ALA A 78 14.18 17.72 26.00
C ALA A 78 15.69 18.07 26.03
N LYS A 79 16.34 18.17 24.86
CA LYS A 79 17.74 18.62 24.75
C LYS A 79 17.92 20.07 25.19
N GLU A 80 16.96 20.95 24.89
CA GLU A 80 17.02 22.33 25.35
C GLU A 80 16.88 22.42 26.87
N SER A 81 15.92 21.69 27.45
CA SER A 81 15.72 21.60 28.91
C SER A 81 16.95 21.03 29.61
N HIS A 82 17.52 19.94 29.09
CA HIS A 82 18.76 19.36 29.61
C HIS A 82 19.90 20.37 29.67
N LYS A 83 20.06 21.17 28.62
CA LYS A 83 21.07 22.24 28.56
C LYS A 83 20.81 23.36 29.57
N LYS A 84 19.54 23.73 29.81
CA LYS A 84 19.16 24.69 30.87
C LYS A 84 19.56 24.16 32.24
N TYR A 85 19.18 22.93 32.56
CA TYR A 85 19.54 22.27 33.82
C TYR A 85 21.06 22.13 34.00
N ALA A 86 21.81 21.83 32.93
CA ALA A 86 23.27 21.80 32.96
C ALA A 86 23.90 23.17 33.30
N GLY A 87 23.26 24.26 32.86
CA GLY A 87 23.66 25.63 33.21
C GLY A 87 23.34 25.98 34.67
N ASP A 88 22.17 25.57 35.15
CA ASP A 88 21.73 25.82 36.53
C ASP A 88 22.57 25.05 37.55
N LEU A 89 22.99 23.82 37.21
CA LEU A 89 23.89 23.00 38.04
C LEU A 89 25.17 23.76 38.44
N LYS A 90 25.70 24.63 37.57
CA LYS A 90 26.91 25.43 37.83
C LYS A 90 26.71 26.55 38.85
N LYS A 91 25.46 26.94 39.11
CA LYS A 91 25.10 28.03 40.02
C LYS A 91 24.69 27.50 41.41
N VAL A 92 24.40 26.21 41.53
CA VAL A 92 23.91 25.61 42.77
C VAL A 92 25.03 25.48 43.81
N ARG A 93 24.73 25.90 45.04
CA ARG A 93 25.61 25.80 46.21
C ARG A 93 25.07 24.88 47.31
N ASN A 94 23.88 24.31 47.10
CA ASN A 94 23.18 23.46 48.06
C ASN A 94 23.05 22.02 47.52
N ASN A 95 23.54 21.03 48.28
CA ASN A 95 23.48 19.62 47.88
C ASN A 95 22.06 19.12 47.57
N ARG A 96 21.02 19.66 48.22
CA ARG A 96 19.64 19.25 47.97
C ARG A 96 19.16 19.69 46.59
N GLU A 97 19.45 20.93 46.22
CA GLU A 97 19.13 21.49 44.90
C GLU A 97 19.95 20.81 43.81
N TYR A 98 21.22 20.51 44.10
CA TYR A 98 22.11 19.81 43.16
C TYR A 98 21.53 18.46 42.79
N ASN A 99 21.16 17.65 43.79
CA ASN A 99 20.55 16.34 43.57
C ASN A 99 19.21 16.40 42.83
N ALA A 100 18.43 17.47 43.02
CA ALA A 100 17.17 17.66 42.30
C ALA A 100 17.41 17.95 40.81
N ILE A 101 18.35 18.83 40.48
CA ILE A 101 18.68 19.18 39.09
C ILE A 101 19.29 17.98 38.36
N VAL A 102 20.17 17.21 39.02
CA VAL A 102 20.75 15.99 38.43
C VAL A 102 19.66 14.99 38.04
N LYS A 103 18.68 14.74 38.92
CA LYS A 103 17.55 13.86 38.60
C LYS A 103 16.74 14.37 37.41
N GLU A 104 16.57 15.67 37.31
CA GLU A 104 15.87 16.27 36.18
C GLU A 104 16.66 16.10 34.87
N GLN A 105 17.98 16.23 34.89
CA GLN A 105 18.82 15.92 33.72
C GLN A 105 18.72 14.45 33.31
N GLU A 106 18.78 13.52 34.27
CA GLU A 106 18.59 12.09 34.02
C GLU A 106 17.20 11.81 33.41
N PHE A 107 16.16 12.48 33.90
CA PHE A 107 14.81 12.38 33.35
C PHE A 107 14.77 12.83 31.89
N GLN A 108 15.33 14.01 31.57
CA GLN A 108 15.39 14.50 30.19
C GLN A 108 16.19 13.56 29.27
N GLU A 109 17.27 12.94 29.75
CA GLU A 109 18.03 11.92 28.98
C GLU A 109 17.22 10.65 28.72
N LEU A 110 16.41 10.21 29.68
CA LEU A 110 15.52 9.06 29.50
C LEU A 110 14.41 9.36 28.50
N GLU A 111 13.84 10.57 28.51
CA GLU A 111 12.87 10.99 27.50
C GLU A 111 13.47 10.98 26.09
N ILE A 112 14.68 11.52 25.91
CA ILE A 112 15.37 11.49 24.61
C ILE A 112 15.52 10.05 24.11
N LYS A 113 16.01 9.13 24.96
CA LYS A 113 16.18 7.71 24.60
C LYS A 113 14.85 7.04 24.25
N LEU A 114 13.78 7.37 24.98
CA LEU A 114 12.44 6.83 24.70
C LEU A 114 11.93 7.30 23.34
N SER A 115 12.04 8.59 23.04
CA SER A 115 11.64 9.14 21.74
C SER A 115 12.49 8.58 20.60
N GLU A 116 13.81 8.42 20.78
CA GLU A 116 14.69 7.77 19.78
C GLU A 116 14.25 6.33 19.50
N LYS A 117 13.88 5.56 20.54
CA LYS A 117 13.37 4.20 20.38
C LYS A 117 12.06 4.19 19.59
N LYS A 118 11.11 5.07 19.91
CA LYS A 118 9.84 5.18 19.17
C LYS A 118 10.06 5.57 17.71
N ILE A 119 10.98 6.49 17.42
CA ILE A 119 11.33 6.86 16.04
C ILE A 119 11.82 5.64 15.27
N ASN A 120 12.67 4.81 15.87
CA ASN A 120 13.13 3.59 15.22
C ASN A 120 11.98 2.60 14.97
N GLU A 121 11.06 2.43 15.93
CA GLU A 121 9.86 1.61 15.74
C GLU A 121 8.98 2.12 14.58
N TYR A 122 8.79 3.44 14.47
CA TYR A 122 8.06 4.04 13.34
C TYR A 122 8.79 3.83 12.01
N LYS A 123 10.12 3.92 11.98
CA LYS A 123 10.92 3.68 10.77
C LYS A 123 10.83 2.24 10.30
N THR A 124 10.92 1.26 11.21
CA THR A 124 10.75 -0.15 10.86
C THR A 124 9.35 -0.42 10.30
N LYS A 125 8.29 0.12 10.93
CA LYS A 125 6.93 0.02 10.39
C LYS A 125 6.77 0.67 9.02
N LEU A 126 7.45 1.79 8.77
CA LEU A 126 7.47 2.46 7.48
C LEU A 126 8.09 1.58 6.40
N GLU A 127 9.24 0.96 6.68
CA GLU A 127 9.92 0.06 5.75
C GLU A 127 9.06 -1.16 5.40
N GLU A 128 8.47 -1.81 6.39
CA GLU A 128 7.54 -2.94 6.20
C GLU A 128 6.34 -2.52 5.33
N LYS A 129 5.71 -1.38 5.62
CA LYS A 129 4.55 -0.92 4.83
C LYS A 129 4.93 -0.47 3.42
N ASP A 130 6.08 0.17 3.24
CA ASP A 130 6.57 0.55 1.91
C ASP A 130 6.82 -0.68 1.04
N THR A 131 7.29 -1.80 1.61
CA THR A 131 7.39 -3.07 0.85
C THR A 131 6.03 -3.61 0.43
N VAL A 132 5.05 -3.64 1.34
CA VAL A 132 3.69 -4.11 1.03
C VAL A 132 3.01 -3.24 -0.02
N ILE A 133 3.19 -1.91 0.02
CA ILE A 133 2.64 -1.00 -0.99
C ILE A 133 3.27 -1.26 -2.37
N LYS A 134 4.57 -1.54 -2.45
CA LYS A 134 5.21 -1.87 -3.73
C LYS A 134 4.60 -3.14 -4.32
N GLU A 135 4.46 -4.19 -3.54
CA GLU A 135 3.84 -5.45 -3.97
C GLU A 135 2.38 -5.24 -4.41
N LEU A 136 1.60 -4.44 -3.68
CA LEU A 136 0.21 -4.13 -4.05
C LEU A 136 0.14 -3.30 -5.33
N LYS A 137 1.04 -2.34 -5.52
CA LYS A 137 1.12 -1.56 -6.77
C LYS A 137 1.46 -2.44 -7.96
N GLU A 138 2.40 -3.37 -7.81
CA GLU A 138 2.73 -4.33 -8.87
C GLU A 138 1.50 -5.18 -9.26
N LYS A 139 0.71 -5.64 -8.28
CA LYS A 139 -0.52 -6.40 -8.55
C LYS A 139 -1.61 -5.60 -9.27
N ILE A 140 -1.72 -4.29 -9.01
CA ILE A 140 -2.72 -3.43 -9.68
C ILE A 140 -2.30 -3.09 -11.12
N THR A 141 -0.99 -3.13 -11.43
CA THR A 141 -0.46 -2.71 -12.74
C THR A 141 -0.24 -3.88 -13.71
N LEU A 142 -0.24 -5.12 -13.19
CA LEU A 142 -0.19 -6.37 -13.96
C LEU A 142 -1.56 -6.71 -14.53
#